data_AF-A0A4Q8D2T8-F1
#
_entry.id   AF-A0A4Q8D2T8-F1
#
_cell.length_a   1.000
_cell.length_b   1.000
_cell.length_c   1.000
_cell.angle_alpha   90.00
_cell.angle_beta   90.00
_cell.angle_gamma   90.00
#
_symmetry.space_group_name_H-M   'P 1'
#
loop_
_entity.id
_entity.type
_entity.pdbx_description
1 polymer ?
#
loop_
_entity_poly.entity_id
_entity_poly.type
_entity_poly.pdbx_seq_one_letter_code
_entity_poly.pdbx_strand_id
1 'polypeptide(L)' 'MSDLPRLFRTLGWVFLAIALNIVLIGVGALWMKVGPAAIDLLLDPANAVIWLTTALTFAPAVGSFYAARLMRRRQSSG' A
#
# COMPACT_ATOMS: atom_id res chain seq x y z
N MET A 1 -6.00 27.82 9.38
CA MET A 1 -6.77 26.82 8.62
C MET A 1 -5.84 25.68 8.30
N SER A 2 -6.14 24.46 8.75
CA SER A 2 -5.27 23.29 8.58
C SER A 2 -5.02 23.01 7.10
N ASP A 3 -3.76 22.79 6.72
CA ASP A 3 -3.37 22.35 5.38
C ASP A 3 -3.87 20.90 5.14
N LEU A 4 -5.19 20.75 4.94
CA LEU A 4 -5.84 19.45 4.67
C LEU A 4 -5.12 18.62 3.60
N PRO A 5 -4.67 19.20 2.46
CA PRO A 5 -3.93 18.43 1.45
C PRO A 5 -2.60 17.86 1.98
N ARG A 6 -1.91 18.57 2.87
CA ARG A 6 -0.68 18.07 3.50
C ARG A 6 -0.98 16.97 4.51
N LEU A 7 -2.09 17.08 5.24
CA LEU A 7 -2.54 16.03 6.16
C LEU A 7 -2.86 14.73 5.42
N PHE A 8 -3.66 14.77 4.36
CA PHE A 8 -3.98 13.58 3.54
C PHE A 8 -2.73 12.97 2.90
N ARG A 9 -1.78 13.80 2.45
CA ARG A 9 -0.51 13.29 1.92
C ARG A 9 0.31 12.58 3.01
N THR A 10 0.33 13.12 4.23
CA THR A 10 1.02 12.52 5.37
C THR A 10 0.37 11.18 5.75
N LEU A 11 -0.96 11.13 5.86
CA LEU A 11 -1.70 9.89 6.10
C LEU A 11 -1.44 8.84 5.01
N GLY A 12 -1.36 9.25 3.75
CA GLY A 12 -0.99 8.37 2.65
C GLY A 12 0.37 7.70 2.86
N TRP A 13 1.38 8.46 3.31
CA TRP A 13 2.69 7.90 3.64
C TRP A 13 2.66 6.96 4.84
N VAL A 14 1.88 7.28 5.87
CA VAL A 14 1.73 6.41 7.05
C VAL A 14 1.10 5.07 6.65
N PHE A 15 -0.02 5.10 5.90
CA PHE A 15 -0.66 3.87 5.43
C PHE A 15 0.23 3.07 4.48
N LEU A 16 1.00 3.75 3.62
CA LEU A 16 1.95 3.09 2.74
C LEU A 16 3.05 2.38 3.53
N ALA A 17 3.60 3.03 4.55
CA ALA A 17 4.63 2.44 5.41
C ALA A 17 4.10 1.21 6.15
N ILE A 18 2.88 1.29 6.69
CA ILE A 18 2.23 0.15 7.36
C ILE A 18 2.02 -1.00 6.37
N ALA A 19 1.42 -0.74 5.22
CA ALA A 19 1.18 -1.77 4.20
C ALA A 19 2.49 -2.44 3.75
N LEU A 20 3.53 -1.65 3.51
CA LEU A 20 4.85 -2.18 3.13
C LEU A 20 5.44 -3.09 4.21
N ASN A 21 5.35 -2.70 5.48
CA ASN A 21 5.82 -3.54 6.59
C ASN A 21 5.06 -4.87 6.64
N ILE A 22 3.74 -4.85 6.49
CA ILE A 22 2.91 -6.07 6.48
C ILE A 22 3.38 -7.02 5.36
N VAL A 23 3.59 -6.49 4.15
CA VAL A 23 4.06 -7.30 3.00
C VAL A 23 5.46 -7.86 3.23
N LEU A 24 6.40 -7.03 3.67
CA LEU A 24 7.78 -7.46 3.91
C LEU A 24 7.87 -8.51 5.01
N ILE A 25 7.11 -8.34 6.10
CA ILE A 25 7.04 -9.33 7.18
C ILE A 25 6.40 -10.63 6.67
N GLY A 26 5.33 -10.55 5.88
CA GLY A 26 4.67 -11.72 5.29
C GLY A 26 5.62 -12.52 4.38
N VAL A 27 6.30 -11.84 3.46
CA VAL A 27 7.28 -12.45 2.55
C VAL A 27 8.48 -13.01 3.33
N GLY A 28 9.00 -12.25 4.29
CA GLY A 28 10.11 -12.70 5.14
C GLY A 28 9.75 -13.94 5.96
N ALA A 29 8.56 -13.96 6.55
CA ALA A 29 8.07 -15.11 7.31
C ALA A 29 7.88 -16.35 6.42
N LEU A 30 7.42 -16.17 5.18
CA LEU A 30 7.32 -17.26 4.21
C LEU A 30 8.71 -17.78 3.83
N TRP A 31 9.65 -16.89 3.53
CA TRP A 31 11.03 -17.23 3.22
C TRP A 31 11.70 -18.02 4.34
N MET A 32 11.49 -17.63 5.61
CA MET A 32 12.01 -18.36 6.76
C MET A 32 11.44 -19.78 6.89
N LYS A 33 10.25 -20.05 6.35
CA LYS A 33 9.60 -21.36 6.43
C LYS A 33 9.99 -22.31 5.31
N VAL A 34 10.05 -21.81 4.07
CA VAL A 34 10.23 -22.66 2.87
C VAL A 34 11.46 -22.30 2.04
N GLY A 35 12.25 -21.32 2.48
CA GLY A 35 13.51 -20.92 1.84
C GLY A 35 13.31 -20.47 0.38
N PRO A 36 14.21 -20.85 -0.54
CA PRO A 36 14.12 -20.46 -1.95
C PRO A 36 12.82 -20.88 -2.65
N ALA A 37 12.16 -21.97 -2.20
CA ALA A 37 10.87 -22.40 -2.76
C ALA A 37 9.74 -21.38 -2.53
N ALA A 38 9.95 -20.39 -1.65
CA ALA A 38 9.04 -19.27 -1.49
C ALA A 38 8.86 -18.47 -2.79
N ILE A 39 9.88 -18.43 -3.67
CA ILE A 39 9.80 -17.70 -4.94
C ILE A 39 8.75 -18.35 -5.84
N ASP A 40 8.83 -19.67 -6.02
CA ASP A 40 7.88 -20.42 -6.84
C ASP A 40 6.46 -20.28 -6.29
N LEU A 41 6.31 -20.34 -4.96
CA LEU A 41 5.01 -20.14 -4.31
C LEU A 41 4.49 -18.70 -4.50
N LEU A 42 5.33 -17.68 -4.33
CA LEU A 42 4.94 -16.28 -4.51
C LEU A 42 4.55 -15.99 -5.96
N LEU A 43 5.17 -16.65 -6.93
CA LEU A 43 4.89 -16.46 -8.36
C LEU A 43 3.81 -17.42 -8.89
N ASP A 44 3.36 -18.39 -8.09
CA ASP A 44 2.31 -19.31 -8.46
C ASP A 44 1.00 -18.54 -8.74
N PRO A 45 0.44 -18.63 -9.97
CA PRO A 45 -0.82 -17.97 -10.31
C PRO A 45 -2.00 -18.42 -9.44
N ALA A 46 -1.95 -19.59 -8.80
CA ALA A 46 -2.94 -20.02 -7.81
C ALA A 46 -3.03 -19.04 -6.62
N ASN A 47 -1.95 -18.32 -6.33
CA ASN A 47 -1.89 -17.32 -5.26
C ASN A 47 -2.34 -15.91 -5.71
N ALA A 48 -2.95 -15.77 -6.89
CA ALA A 48 -3.47 -14.50 -7.38
C ALA A 48 -4.43 -13.81 -6.39
N VAL A 49 -5.23 -14.58 -5.64
CA VAL A 49 -6.13 -14.04 -4.61
C VAL A 49 -5.34 -13.42 -3.45
N ILE A 50 -4.23 -14.04 -3.04
CA ILE A 50 -3.34 -13.51 -1.98
C ILE A 50 -2.69 -12.21 -2.44
N TRP A 51 -2.28 -12.13 -3.71
CA TRP A 51 -1.75 -10.89 -4.28
C TRP A 51 -2.81 -9.80 -4.39
N LEU A 52 -4.05 -10.16 -4.72
CA LEU A 52 -5.16 -9.22 -4.75
C LEU A 52 -5.42 -8.63 -3.35
N THR A 53 -5.54 -9.46 -2.33
CA THR A 53 -5.75 -8.98 -0.94
C THR A 53 -4.55 -8.17 -0.44
N THR A 54 -3.34 -8.57 -0.80
CA THR A 54 -2.12 -7.82 -0.54
C THR A 54 -2.18 -6.43 -1.19
N ALA A 55 -2.55 -6.34 -2.47
CA ALA A 55 -2.70 -5.07 -3.18
C ALA A 55 -3.79 -4.18 -2.55
N LEU A 56 -4.91 -4.77 -2.12
CA LEU A 56 -5.99 -4.06 -1.43
C LEU A 56 -5.57 -3.45 -0.10
N THR A 57 -4.54 -3.99 0.56
CA THR A 57 -3.98 -3.41 1.79
C THR A 57 -3.40 -2.01 1.55
N PHE A 58 -3.00 -1.68 0.31
CA PHE A 58 -2.53 -0.35 -0.08
C PHE A 58 -3.66 0.63 -0.41
N ALA A 59 -4.92 0.18 -0.48
CA ALA A 59 -6.05 1.03 -0.88
C ALA A 59 -6.20 2.32 -0.03
N PRO A 60 -6.04 2.30 1.31
CA PRO A 60 -6.11 3.53 2.11
C PRO A 60 -5.00 4.53 1.79
N ALA A 61 -3.80 4.05 1.47
CA ALA A 61 -2.67 4.90 1.08
C ALA A 61 -2.95 5.57 -0.28
N VAL A 62 -3.40 4.78 -1.26
CA VAL A 62 -3.77 5.27 -2.60
C VAL A 62 -4.91 6.30 -2.50
N GLY A 63 -5.96 5.99 -1.74
CA GLY A 63 -7.08 6.89 -1.50
C GLY A 63 -6.65 8.22 -0.88
N SER A 64 -5.75 8.17 0.11
CA SER A 64 -5.23 9.37 0.78
C SER A 64 -4.41 10.25 -0.17
N PHE A 65 -3.55 9.67 -1.02
CA PHE A 65 -2.82 10.42 -2.05
C PHE A 65 -3.73 11.00 -3.12
N TYR A 66 -4.74 10.25 -3.57
CA TYR A 66 -5.70 10.72 -4.54
C TYR A 66 -6.53 11.89 -4.01
N ALA A 67 -7.02 11.79 -2.77
CA ALA A 67 -7.74 12.86 -2.10
C ALA A 67 -6.89 14.14 -1.99
N ALA A 68 -5.63 14.01 -1.56
CA ALA A 68 -4.69 15.13 -1.50
C ALA A 68 -4.50 15.80 -2.87
N ARG A 69 -4.36 15.00 -3.94
CA ARG A 69 -4.23 15.50 -5.33
C ARG A 69 -5.48 16.23 -5.78
N LEU A 70 -6.66 15.68 -5.54
CA LEU A 70 -7.93 16.27 -5.94
C LEU A 70 -8.18 17.61 -5.24
N MET A 71 -7.92 17.68 -3.92
CA MET A 71 -8.06 18.91 -3.14
C MET A 71 -7.11 20.00 -3.64
N ARG A 72 -5.85 19.64 -3.94
CA ARG A 72 -4.87 20.59 -4.49
C ARG A 72 -5.30 21.15 -5.84
N ARG A 73 -5.88 20.31 -6.71
CA ARG A 73 -6.43 20.76 -8.00
C ARG A 73 -7.60 21.72 -7.84
N ARG A 74 -8.50 21.46 -6.89
CA ARG A 74 -9.63 22.36 -6.61
C ARG A 74 -9.18 23.72 -6.08
N GLN A 75 -8.15 23.76 -5.24
CA GLN A 75 -7.58 25.01 -4.72
C GLN A 75 -6.86 25.85 -5.78
N SER A 76 -6.35 25.24 -6.87
CA SER A 76 -5.67 25.95 -7.95
C SER A 76 -6.60 26.47 -9.06
N SER A 77 -7.90 26.12 -9.02
CA SER A 77 -8.88 26.47 -10.06
C SER A 77 -9.94 27.47 -9.59
N GLY A 78 -9.83 27.99 -8.37
CA GLY A 78 -10.63 29.09 -7.84
C GLY A 78 -9.72 30.24 -7.42
#